data_AF-A0A7J5F4A9-F1
#
_entry.id   AF-A0A7J5F4A9-F1
#
_cell.length_a   1.000
_cell.length_b   1.000
_cell.length_c   1.000
_cell.angle_alpha   90.00
_cell.angle_beta   90.00
_cell.angle_gamma   90.00
#
_symmetry.space_group_name_H-M   'P 1'
#
loop_
_entity.id
_entity.type
_entity.pdbx_description
1 polymer ?
#
loop_
_entity_poly.entity_id
_entity_poly.type
_entity_poly.pdbx_seq_one_letter_code
_entity_poly.pdbx_strand_id
1 'polypeptide(L)'
;MRRSVGIGTLYVLFSSLLSAQLVWTDVSSQYQLPPGVKISRGERSSPYLLVHSIDVNGKDPSVALRSYYSSTIKTVAPFAQSVGAYAAVNGGYFATGTSTSYSAVVYPDSLVARNIGGVTRPAGAYTMTRSLFSMDAARRFHVDWIYHFGNTPKDIHRYSAPTPNTSTTPAPAPLQASGARYDSILVGIGGAPTLVKNGQVHITYDEEVMFGSGVGRDNGDPRTAVGYTANGHVIMLTADGRGTSVGVSLPELAQMMIDLGCVEAMNLDGGGSTQMAAKTSGGYTVVNTPSESRPVPTILAVVPADSAHLPAIPTFQRVMDTGDEGVTKSGVNWTENATAGYWGGTKALLALLTAGPHTVTFTPHSLPALPLEVHAWWPAVSFNSKDTPFIVRHKNGTDTVRVDQSMNAGKWVPLGTFTFAGDGSDAVTVSNNASTGFAVCADAVRFVSYDPALLPVRPTENAHPSGYSLRQNFPNPFNPSTTIPFSLPAGRRHMVTLQVYDMLGRPVATLWNGTLEGGEHSVVWNAGTLSSGLYIVHLRSGPYIASHIMTLLR
;
A
#
# COMPACT_ATOMS: atom_id res chain seq x y z
N MET A 1 -70.92 22.92 -42.27
CA MET A 1 -70.55 22.02 -41.13
C MET A 1 -70.90 20.60 -41.54
N ARG A 2 -70.11 19.53 -41.43
CA ARG A 2 -68.72 19.26 -41.02
C ARG A 2 -68.35 17.99 -41.83
N ARG A 3 -67.16 17.96 -42.43
CA ARG A 3 -66.52 16.73 -42.94
C ARG A 3 -65.82 16.07 -41.75
N SER A 4 -66.04 14.78 -41.51
CA SER A 4 -65.24 13.97 -40.58
C SER A 4 -64.23 13.15 -41.37
N VAL A 5 -62.96 13.48 -41.15
CA VAL A 5 -61.75 12.88 -41.72
C VAL A 5 -61.49 11.55 -40.99
N GLY A 6 -61.27 10.48 -41.74
CA GLY A 6 -60.76 9.21 -41.22
C GLY A 6 -59.29 9.37 -40.82
N ILE A 7 -58.99 9.10 -39.54
CA ILE A 7 -57.62 9.11 -39.00
C ILE A 7 -57.01 7.75 -39.33
N GLY A 8 -56.04 7.75 -40.26
CA GLY A 8 -55.17 6.60 -40.50
C GLY A 8 -54.18 6.44 -39.35
N THR A 9 -54.16 5.26 -38.74
CA THR A 9 -53.16 4.85 -37.76
C THR A 9 -51.83 4.61 -38.48
N LEU A 10 -50.90 5.55 -38.34
CA LEU A 10 -49.51 5.43 -38.81
C LEU A 10 -48.74 4.52 -37.84
N TYR A 11 -48.43 3.29 -38.26
CA TYR A 11 -47.46 2.45 -37.56
C TYR A 11 -46.05 3.00 -37.83
N VAL A 12 -45.48 3.70 -36.85
CA VAL A 12 -44.05 4.04 -36.86
C VAL A 12 -43.29 2.81 -36.37
N LEU A 13 -42.79 2.01 -37.31
CA LEU A 13 -41.80 0.98 -37.05
C LEU A 13 -40.48 1.66 -36.64
N PHE A 14 -40.20 1.72 -35.33
CA PHE A 14 -38.85 1.98 -34.86
C PHE A 14 -38.00 0.75 -35.19
N SER A 15 -37.21 0.82 -36.27
CA SER A 15 -36.13 -0.14 -36.48
C SER A 15 -35.06 0.14 -35.42
N SER A 16 -35.13 -0.55 -34.28
CA SER A 16 -33.98 -0.68 -33.39
C SER A 16 -32.91 -1.42 -34.18
N LEU A 17 -31.82 -0.73 -34.55
CA LEU A 17 -30.60 -1.39 -34.96
C LEU A 17 -30.17 -2.30 -33.80
N LEU A 18 -30.34 -3.61 -33.96
CA LEU A 18 -29.86 -4.60 -33.01
C LEU A 18 -28.34 -4.57 -33.03
N SER A 19 -27.73 -3.89 -32.05
CA SER A 19 -26.30 -4.06 -31.80
C SER A 19 -26.03 -5.52 -31.48
N ALA A 20 -24.93 -6.06 -32.03
CA ALA A 20 -24.52 -7.42 -31.67
C ALA A 20 -24.23 -7.50 -30.16
N GLN A 21 -24.41 -8.68 -29.57
CA GLN A 21 -24.09 -8.89 -28.17
C GLN A 21 -22.56 -8.87 -27.96
N LEU A 22 -22.11 -8.37 -26.81
CA LEU A 22 -20.72 -8.47 -26.38
C LEU A 22 -20.42 -9.91 -25.95
N VAL A 23 -19.42 -10.54 -26.57
CA VAL A 23 -19.01 -11.91 -26.28
C VAL A 23 -17.67 -11.92 -25.54
N TRP A 24 -17.62 -12.58 -24.39
CA TRP A 24 -16.43 -12.67 -23.55
C TRP A 24 -15.67 -13.98 -23.77
N THR A 25 -14.35 -13.88 -23.88
CA THR A 25 -13.41 -15.01 -24.00
C THR A 25 -12.33 -14.90 -22.93
N ASP A 26 -12.06 -15.97 -22.18
CA ASP A 26 -10.92 -16.04 -21.27
C ASP A 26 -9.61 -16.11 -22.08
N VAL A 27 -8.70 -15.16 -21.83
CA VAL A 27 -7.39 -15.06 -22.49
C VAL A 27 -6.24 -15.17 -21.49
N SER A 28 -6.51 -15.64 -20.27
CA SER A 28 -5.55 -15.71 -19.16
C SER A 28 -4.32 -16.55 -19.49
N SER A 29 -4.45 -17.56 -20.34
CA SER A 29 -3.33 -18.45 -20.76
C SER A 29 -2.22 -17.71 -21.52
N GLN A 30 -2.46 -16.48 -21.96
CA GLN A 30 -1.47 -15.64 -22.64
C GLN A 30 -0.52 -14.94 -21.65
N TYR A 31 -0.82 -14.98 -20.35
CA TYR A 31 -0.17 -14.18 -19.32
C TYR A 31 0.31 -15.03 -18.13
N GLN A 32 1.26 -14.50 -17.37
CA GLN A 32 1.74 -15.08 -16.11
C GLN A 32 0.92 -14.54 -14.95
N LEU A 33 -0.26 -15.13 -14.73
CA LEU A 33 -1.18 -14.75 -13.67
C LEU A 33 -1.16 -15.79 -12.53
N PRO A 34 -1.25 -15.34 -11.27
CA PRO A 34 -1.41 -16.25 -10.14
C PRO A 34 -2.85 -16.82 -10.12
N PRO A 35 -3.11 -17.84 -9.30
CA PRO A 35 -4.47 -18.25 -8.97
C PRO A 35 -5.33 -17.05 -8.54
N GLY A 36 -6.62 -17.11 -8.85
CA GLY A 36 -7.57 -16.05 -8.49
C GLY A 36 -7.50 -14.80 -9.36
N VAL A 37 -6.67 -14.75 -10.41
CA VAL A 37 -6.62 -13.63 -11.36
C VAL A 37 -6.92 -14.13 -12.77
N LYS A 38 -7.84 -13.47 -13.46
CA LYS A 38 -8.21 -13.78 -14.86
C LYS A 38 -8.18 -12.53 -15.72
N ILE A 39 -7.85 -12.70 -16.99
CA ILE A 39 -8.00 -11.65 -18.01
C ILE A 39 -8.96 -12.18 -19.07
N SER A 40 -9.99 -11.39 -19.38
CA SER A 40 -10.98 -11.70 -20.41
C SER A 40 -11.00 -10.62 -21.48
N ARG A 41 -11.25 -11.05 -22.72
CA ARG A 41 -11.43 -10.21 -23.90
C ARG A 41 -12.91 -10.22 -24.28
N GLY A 42 -13.53 -9.05 -24.32
CA GLY A 42 -14.91 -8.84 -24.76
C GLY A 42 -14.93 -8.23 -26.16
N GLU A 43 -15.65 -8.83 -27.10
CA GLU A 43 -15.76 -8.36 -28.48
C GLU A 43 -17.23 -8.28 -28.91
N ARG A 44 -17.61 -7.15 -29.52
CA ARG A 44 -18.89 -6.96 -30.22
C ARG A 44 -18.57 -6.62 -31.67
N SER A 45 -19.22 -7.31 -32.61
CA SER A 45 -18.90 -7.20 -34.04
C SER A 45 -19.48 -5.95 -34.72
N SER A 46 -20.63 -5.44 -34.26
CA SER A 46 -21.26 -4.25 -34.84
C SER A 46 -22.13 -3.47 -33.83
N PRO A 47 -21.88 -2.16 -33.63
CA PRO A 47 -20.66 -1.49 -34.03
C PRO A 47 -19.46 -2.14 -33.33
N TYR A 48 -18.32 -2.23 -34.04
CA TYR A 48 -17.15 -2.96 -33.52
C TYR A 48 -16.66 -2.34 -32.22
N LEU A 49 -16.62 -3.16 -31.16
CA LEU A 49 -16.16 -2.76 -29.84
C LEU A 49 -15.25 -3.84 -29.29
N LEU A 50 -14.11 -3.41 -28.76
CA LEU A 50 -13.16 -4.26 -28.06
C LEU A 50 -12.98 -3.76 -26.62
N VAL A 51 -13.17 -4.65 -25.66
CA VAL A 51 -12.95 -4.40 -24.24
C VAL A 51 -12.13 -5.51 -23.61
N HIS A 52 -11.45 -5.23 -22.51
CA HIS A 52 -10.73 -6.20 -21.72
C HIS A 52 -11.04 -6.00 -20.24
N SER A 53 -11.10 -7.09 -19.48
CA SER A 53 -11.29 -7.04 -18.03
C SER A 53 -10.27 -7.89 -17.31
N ILE A 54 -9.73 -7.37 -16.20
CA ILE A 54 -9.06 -8.16 -15.17
C ILE A 54 -10.10 -8.45 -14.09
N ASP A 55 -10.30 -9.74 -13.79
CA ASP A 55 -11.08 -10.22 -12.64
C ASP A 55 -10.09 -10.73 -11.59
N VAL A 56 -10.14 -10.14 -10.39
CA VAL A 56 -9.30 -10.50 -9.25
C VAL A 56 -10.20 -11.00 -8.12
N ASN A 57 -10.02 -12.24 -7.69
CA ASN A 57 -10.57 -12.71 -6.42
C ASN A 57 -9.89 -11.95 -5.27
N GLY A 58 -10.57 -10.91 -4.77
CA GLY A 58 -10.03 -10.02 -3.73
C GLY A 58 -9.84 -10.69 -2.37
N LYS A 59 -10.30 -11.94 -2.20
CA LYS A 59 -10.07 -12.78 -1.01
C LYS A 59 -8.88 -13.72 -1.15
N ASP A 60 -8.28 -13.84 -2.34
CA ASP A 60 -7.14 -14.74 -2.56
C ASP A 60 -5.91 -14.25 -1.78
N PRO A 61 -5.35 -15.03 -0.83
CA PRO A 61 -4.27 -14.61 0.06
C PRO A 61 -2.92 -14.42 -0.66
N SER A 62 -2.78 -14.85 -1.92
CA SER A 62 -1.54 -14.75 -2.68
C SER A 62 -1.38 -13.43 -3.44
N VAL A 63 -2.46 -12.66 -3.60
CA VAL A 63 -2.47 -11.40 -4.35
C VAL A 63 -2.92 -10.23 -3.51
N ALA A 64 -2.52 -9.04 -3.94
CA ALA A 64 -2.90 -7.75 -3.40
C ALA A 64 -3.29 -6.79 -4.52
N LEU A 65 -4.18 -5.85 -4.18
CA LEU A 65 -4.49 -4.71 -5.03
C LEU A 65 -3.76 -3.48 -4.50
N ARG A 66 -3.09 -2.76 -5.39
CA ARG A 66 -2.28 -1.59 -5.05
C ARG A 66 -2.47 -0.48 -6.06
N SER A 67 -2.73 0.71 -5.55
CA SER A 67 -2.48 1.92 -6.31
C SER A 67 -0.99 2.27 -6.22
N TYR A 68 -0.44 2.78 -7.32
CA TYR A 68 0.92 3.31 -7.36
C TYR A 68 0.92 4.72 -7.91
N TYR A 69 1.83 5.54 -7.39
CA TYR A 69 2.15 6.86 -7.90
C TYR A 69 3.64 6.95 -8.24
N SER A 70 3.96 7.63 -9.34
CA SER A 70 5.33 7.91 -9.77
C SER A 70 5.50 9.39 -10.04
N SER A 71 6.61 9.97 -9.54
CA SER A 71 7.03 11.33 -9.84
C SER A 71 7.46 11.52 -11.30
N THR A 72 7.65 10.42 -12.04
CA THR A 72 7.88 10.39 -13.49
C THR A 72 6.77 9.61 -14.18
N ILE A 73 6.27 10.11 -15.31
CA ILE A 73 5.19 9.44 -16.05
C ILE A 73 5.74 8.30 -16.92
N LYS A 74 5.02 7.18 -16.98
CA LYS A 74 5.37 5.98 -17.77
C LYS A 74 4.11 5.40 -18.42
N THR A 75 4.24 4.74 -19.56
CA THR A 75 3.14 3.90 -20.07
C THR A 75 2.89 2.74 -19.12
N VAL A 76 1.69 2.13 -19.17
CA VAL A 76 1.26 1.19 -18.11
C VAL A 76 2.15 -0.05 -18.04
N ALA A 77 2.60 -0.60 -19.17
CA ALA A 77 3.47 -1.79 -19.18
C ALA A 77 4.83 -1.59 -18.45
N PRO A 78 5.66 -0.58 -18.78
CA PRO A 78 6.89 -0.33 -18.04
C PRO A 78 6.64 0.13 -16.59
N PHE A 79 5.50 0.77 -16.30
CA PHE A 79 5.13 1.08 -14.92
C PHE A 79 4.83 -0.21 -14.13
N ALA A 80 3.96 -1.07 -14.64
CA ALA A 80 3.64 -2.38 -14.07
C ALA A 80 4.91 -3.22 -13.84
N GLN A 81 5.84 -3.20 -14.80
CA GLN A 81 7.15 -3.85 -14.66
C GLN A 81 7.95 -3.32 -13.48
N SER A 82 8.01 -1.99 -13.31
CA SER A 82 8.81 -1.36 -12.25
C SER A 82 8.31 -1.65 -10.84
N VAL A 83 7.06 -2.12 -10.69
CA VAL A 83 6.45 -2.49 -9.40
C VAL A 83 6.23 -4.00 -9.27
N GLY A 84 6.67 -4.80 -10.25
CA GLY A 84 6.55 -6.25 -10.20
C GLY A 84 5.10 -6.78 -10.29
N ALA A 85 4.19 -6.04 -10.92
CA ALA A 85 2.78 -6.41 -11.01
C ALA A 85 2.52 -7.67 -11.86
N TYR A 86 1.48 -8.43 -11.53
CA TYR A 86 0.95 -9.45 -12.44
C TYR A 86 0.19 -8.82 -13.61
N ALA A 87 -0.62 -7.81 -13.30
CA ALA A 87 -1.36 -7.01 -14.26
C ALA A 87 -1.69 -5.63 -13.67
N ALA A 88 -1.95 -4.64 -14.52
CA ALA A 88 -2.33 -3.29 -14.10
C ALA A 88 -3.17 -2.57 -15.16
N VAL A 89 -3.95 -1.59 -14.72
CA VAL A 89 -4.58 -0.57 -15.56
C VAL A 89 -4.07 0.82 -15.19
N ASN A 90 -4.24 1.80 -16.08
CA ASN A 90 -3.99 3.20 -15.72
C ASN A 90 -4.86 3.66 -14.55
N GLY A 91 -4.39 4.67 -13.83
CA GLY A 91 -5.05 5.18 -12.63
C GLY A 91 -5.95 6.39 -12.87
N GLY A 92 -5.99 7.27 -11.88
CA GLY A 92 -6.84 8.46 -11.88
C GLY A 92 -6.31 9.62 -12.73
N TYR A 93 -7.13 10.67 -12.82
CA TYR A 93 -6.87 11.88 -13.60
C TYR A 93 -5.61 12.63 -13.13
N PHE A 94 -4.95 13.30 -14.08
CA PHE A 94 -3.73 14.04 -13.85
C PHE A 94 -3.58 15.21 -14.83
N ALA A 95 -2.68 16.14 -14.52
CA ALA A 95 -2.31 17.20 -15.43
C ALA A 95 -1.45 16.62 -16.58
N THR A 96 -2.03 16.55 -17.78
CA THR A 96 -1.39 15.98 -18.98
C THR A 96 0.04 16.48 -19.16
N GLY A 97 0.97 15.56 -19.43
CA GLY A 97 2.38 15.87 -19.64
C GLY A 97 3.19 16.04 -18.35
N THR A 98 2.56 15.89 -17.18
CA THR A 98 3.23 16.00 -15.86
C THR A 98 2.87 14.83 -14.96
N SER A 99 3.54 14.72 -13.80
CA SER A 99 3.17 13.73 -12.78
C SER A 99 2.11 14.21 -11.78
N THR A 100 1.62 15.45 -11.91
CA THR A 100 0.65 16.03 -10.96
C THR A 100 -0.69 15.32 -11.06
N SER A 101 -1.01 14.50 -10.06
CA SER A 101 -2.31 13.82 -9.96
C SER A 101 -3.41 14.78 -9.48
N TYR A 102 -4.58 14.68 -10.10
CA TYR A 102 -5.84 15.29 -9.64
C TYR A 102 -6.72 14.31 -8.88
N SER A 103 -6.31 13.04 -8.82
CA SER A 103 -7.02 11.96 -8.14
C SER A 103 -6.23 11.46 -6.95
N ALA A 104 -6.96 11.02 -5.91
CA ALA A 104 -6.38 10.52 -4.70
C ALA A 104 -5.54 9.26 -4.94
N VAL A 105 -4.43 9.13 -4.22
CA VAL A 105 -3.67 7.88 -4.11
C VAL A 105 -3.38 7.68 -2.63
N VAL A 106 -3.95 6.63 -2.05
CA VAL A 106 -3.87 6.34 -0.62
C VAL A 106 -3.08 5.08 -0.41
N TYR A 107 -2.05 5.18 0.44
CA TYR A 107 -1.26 4.09 0.98
C TYR A 107 -1.60 3.93 2.47
N PRO A 108 -1.24 2.79 3.12
CA PRO A 108 -1.63 2.50 4.50
C PRO A 108 -1.38 3.64 5.49
N ASP A 109 -0.23 4.31 5.36
CA ASP A 109 0.18 5.37 6.29
C ASP A 109 0.37 6.74 5.61
N SER A 110 0.01 6.86 4.33
CA SER A 110 0.31 8.07 3.55
C SER A 110 -0.72 8.37 2.49
N LEU A 111 -1.07 9.65 2.39
CA LEU A 111 -1.86 10.20 1.31
C LEU A 111 -0.89 10.77 0.27
N VAL A 112 -0.62 10.00 -0.78
CA VAL A 112 0.39 10.33 -1.79
C VAL A 112 -0.09 11.40 -2.76
N ALA A 113 -1.37 11.36 -3.09
CA ALA A 113 -2.04 12.38 -3.88
C ALA A 113 -3.45 12.62 -3.35
N ARG A 114 -3.97 13.83 -3.54
CA ARG A 114 -5.32 14.22 -3.16
C ARG A 114 -6.24 14.29 -4.37
N ASN A 115 -7.52 14.01 -4.16
CA ASN A 115 -8.53 14.49 -5.09
C ASN A 115 -8.49 16.03 -5.09
N ILE A 116 -8.57 16.60 -6.30
CA ILE A 116 -8.86 18.03 -6.45
C ILE A 116 -10.16 18.36 -5.70
N GLY A 117 -10.12 19.37 -4.83
CA GLY A 117 -11.26 19.75 -3.98
C GLY A 117 -12.25 20.71 -4.64
N GLY A 118 -11.84 21.36 -5.73
CA GLY A 118 -12.71 22.28 -6.46
C GLY A 118 -12.16 22.68 -7.84
N VAL A 119 -13.05 23.12 -8.71
CA VAL A 119 -12.74 23.60 -10.06
C VAL A 119 -13.58 24.83 -10.39
N THR A 120 -13.09 25.68 -11.29
CA THR A 120 -13.88 26.81 -11.80
C THR A 120 -14.55 26.43 -13.13
N ARG A 121 -15.81 26.85 -13.29
CA ARG A 121 -16.62 26.70 -14.50
C ARG A 121 -17.35 28.03 -14.77
N PRO A 122 -18.01 28.21 -15.93
CA PRO A 122 -18.69 29.47 -16.25
C PRO A 122 -19.71 29.94 -15.20
N ALA A 123 -20.39 29.01 -14.51
CA ALA A 123 -21.37 29.31 -13.47
C ALA A 123 -20.73 29.63 -12.08
N GLY A 124 -19.41 29.53 -11.93
CA GLY A 124 -18.70 29.87 -10.71
C GLY A 124 -17.68 28.82 -10.24
N ALA A 125 -17.27 28.94 -8.98
CA ALA A 125 -16.40 27.98 -8.32
C ALA A 125 -17.22 26.79 -7.81
N TYR A 126 -16.86 25.59 -8.24
CA TYR A 126 -17.43 24.33 -7.79
C TYR A 126 -16.50 23.68 -6.79
N THR A 127 -17.07 23.24 -5.67
CA THR A 127 -16.42 22.30 -4.76
C THR A 127 -17.11 20.96 -4.88
N MET A 128 -16.38 19.85 -4.77
CA MET A 128 -16.98 18.54 -4.96
C MET A 128 -16.31 17.46 -4.12
N THR A 129 -17.12 16.52 -3.65
CA THR A 129 -16.66 15.17 -3.33
C THR A 129 -16.26 14.45 -4.61
N ARG A 130 -15.28 13.55 -4.54
CA ARG A 130 -14.82 12.73 -5.67
C ARG A 130 -14.84 11.26 -5.29
N SER A 131 -15.11 10.41 -6.28
CA SER A 131 -15.13 8.96 -6.11
C SER A 131 -13.75 8.42 -5.74
N LEU A 132 -13.76 7.41 -4.87
CA LEU A 132 -12.59 6.66 -4.46
C LEU A 132 -12.92 5.18 -4.44
N PHE A 133 -12.20 4.40 -5.23
CA PHE A 133 -12.15 2.96 -5.05
C PHE A 133 -11.11 2.68 -3.97
N SER A 134 -11.51 1.95 -2.93
CA SER A 134 -10.65 1.65 -1.80
C SER A 134 -10.81 0.23 -1.30
N MET A 135 -9.79 -0.23 -0.59
CA MET A 135 -9.79 -1.49 0.14
C MET A 135 -9.40 -1.21 1.59
N ASP A 136 -10.05 -1.91 2.53
CA ASP A 136 -9.70 -1.88 3.95
C ASP A 136 -8.78 -3.05 4.37
N ALA A 137 -8.36 -3.07 5.63
CA ALA A 137 -7.52 -4.14 6.18
C ALA A 137 -8.20 -5.52 6.22
N ALA A 138 -9.53 -5.58 6.14
CA ALA A 138 -10.30 -6.81 6.03
C ALA A 138 -10.52 -7.25 4.57
N ARG A 139 -9.86 -6.58 3.60
CA ARG A 139 -9.99 -6.82 2.16
C ARG A 139 -11.42 -6.65 1.65
N ARG A 140 -12.17 -5.74 2.27
CA ARG A 140 -13.46 -5.26 1.77
C ARG A 140 -13.22 -4.07 0.86
N PHE A 141 -14.00 -4.01 -0.23
CA PHE A 141 -13.89 -2.98 -1.25
C PHE A 141 -15.04 -2.00 -1.15
N HIS A 142 -14.77 -0.74 -1.50
CA HIS A 142 -15.73 0.35 -1.43
C HIS A 142 -15.53 1.32 -2.59
N VAL A 143 -16.63 1.86 -3.12
CA VAL A 143 -16.62 3.04 -3.99
C VAL A 143 -17.38 4.15 -3.26
N ASP A 144 -16.66 5.06 -2.62
CA ASP A 144 -17.23 6.13 -1.81
C ASP A 144 -16.96 7.51 -2.41
N TRP A 145 -17.85 8.47 -2.12
CA TRP A 145 -17.58 9.88 -2.35
C TRP A 145 -16.80 10.44 -1.18
N ILE A 146 -15.61 10.98 -1.44
CA ILE A 146 -14.72 11.50 -0.41
C ILE A 146 -14.39 12.98 -0.59
N TYR A 147 -14.02 13.63 0.52
CA TYR A 147 -13.42 14.96 0.55
C TYR A 147 -12.21 14.98 1.49
N HIS A 148 -11.22 15.82 1.18
CA HIS A 148 -9.98 15.93 1.95
C HIS A 148 -9.95 17.24 2.74
N PHE A 149 -9.89 17.16 4.08
CA PHE A 149 -9.71 18.31 4.96
C PHE A 149 -8.24 18.57 5.35
N GLY A 150 -7.34 17.70 4.91
CA GLY A 150 -5.92 17.76 5.23
C GLY A 150 -5.09 16.91 4.27
N ASN A 151 -3.89 16.53 4.70
CA ASN A 151 -2.88 15.88 3.86
C ASN A 151 -2.50 14.47 4.33
N THR A 152 -3.25 13.91 5.28
CA THR A 152 -3.04 12.54 5.77
C THR A 152 -4.27 11.68 5.46
N PRO A 153 -4.15 10.34 5.46
CA PRO A 153 -5.31 9.46 5.32
C PRO A 153 -6.40 9.73 6.37
N LYS A 154 -6.01 10.16 7.58
CA LYS A 154 -6.92 10.50 8.68
C LYS A 154 -7.81 11.72 8.39
N ASP A 155 -7.42 12.54 7.41
CA ASP A 155 -8.17 13.75 7.03
C ASP A 155 -9.20 13.48 5.92
N ILE A 156 -9.30 12.24 5.43
CA ILE A 156 -10.27 11.81 4.43
C ILE A 156 -11.62 11.59 5.13
N HIS A 157 -12.66 12.24 4.61
CA HIS A 157 -14.04 11.99 5.03
C HIS A 157 -14.82 11.40 3.86
N ARG A 158 -15.63 10.38 4.13
CA ARG A 158 -16.57 9.77 3.20
C ARG A 158 -17.99 10.28 3.46
N TYR A 159 -18.79 10.34 2.40
CA TYR A 159 -20.14 10.86 2.40
C TYR A 159 -21.12 9.83 1.83
N SER A 160 -22.34 9.80 2.36
CA SER A 160 -23.40 8.90 1.90
C SER A 160 -24.01 9.30 0.56
N ALA A 161 -23.76 10.54 0.12
CA ALA A 161 -24.19 11.10 -1.16
C ALA A 161 -23.10 12.06 -1.67
N PRO A 162 -22.96 12.26 -2.99
CA PRO A 162 -22.02 13.22 -3.53
C PRO A 162 -22.49 14.67 -3.25
N THR A 163 -21.59 15.63 -3.44
CA THR A 163 -21.94 17.05 -3.44
C THR A 163 -23.01 17.34 -4.52
N PRO A 164 -24.14 17.98 -4.18
CA PRO A 164 -25.28 18.13 -5.09
C PRO A 164 -25.09 19.26 -6.12
N ASN A 165 -23.97 19.22 -6.85
CA ASN A 165 -23.70 20.15 -7.96
C ASN A 165 -24.58 19.83 -9.17
N THR A 166 -24.94 20.85 -9.93
CA THR A 166 -25.47 20.70 -11.30
C THR A 166 -24.59 21.46 -12.28
N SER A 167 -24.71 21.20 -13.59
CA SER A 167 -23.95 21.96 -14.62
C SER A 167 -24.12 23.48 -14.56
N THR A 168 -25.20 23.98 -13.96
CA THR A 168 -25.53 25.41 -13.86
C THR A 168 -25.48 25.96 -12.44
N THR A 169 -25.37 25.10 -11.42
CA THR A 169 -25.52 25.52 -10.02
C THR A 169 -24.45 24.85 -9.14
N PRO A 170 -23.42 25.61 -8.73
CA PRO A 170 -22.46 25.13 -7.74
C PRO A 170 -23.10 24.96 -6.36
N ALA A 171 -22.77 23.87 -5.69
CA ALA A 171 -23.13 23.63 -4.30
C ALA A 171 -22.02 24.09 -3.34
N PRO A 172 -22.35 24.39 -2.07
CA PRO A 172 -21.36 24.72 -1.04
C PRO A 172 -20.35 23.59 -0.79
N ALA A 173 -19.20 23.95 -0.23
CA ALA A 173 -18.17 22.99 0.16
C ALA A 173 -18.72 21.94 1.12
N PRO A 174 -18.37 20.65 0.95
CA PRO A 174 -18.72 19.61 1.90
C PRO A 174 -18.27 19.98 3.32
N LEU A 175 -19.18 19.89 4.28
CA LEU A 175 -18.86 20.13 5.68
C LEU A 175 -18.23 18.88 6.28
N GLN A 176 -17.24 19.06 7.16
CA GLN A 176 -16.61 17.92 7.83
C GLN A 176 -17.61 17.15 8.70
N ALA A 177 -18.49 17.90 9.40
CA ALA A 177 -19.52 17.33 10.28
C ALA A 177 -20.63 16.55 9.55
N SER A 178 -20.78 16.72 8.22
CA SER A 178 -21.77 15.96 7.43
C SER A 178 -21.18 14.70 6.78
N GLY A 179 -19.88 14.44 6.96
CA GLY A 179 -19.20 13.23 6.52
C GLY A 179 -18.72 12.40 7.71
N ALA A 180 -18.33 11.15 7.45
CA ALA A 180 -17.67 10.30 8.41
C ALA A 180 -16.18 10.22 8.09
N ARG A 181 -15.32 10.30 9.11
CA ARG A 181 -13.88 10.06 8.93
C ARG A 181 -13.65 8.64 8.38
N TYR A 182 -12.78 8.51 7.38
CA TYR A 182 -12.54 7.25 6.69
C TYR A 182 -11.40 6.47 7.33
N ASP A 183 -11.56 6.06 8.59
CA ASP A 183 -10.48 5.42 9.36
C ASP A 183 -10.09 4.01 8.89
N SER A 184 -10.92 3.34 8.10
CA SER A 184 -10.65 1.98 7.62
C SER A 184 -9.93 1.91 6.29
N ILE A 185 -9.67 3.04 5.62
CA ILE A 185 -9.00 3.02 4.32
C ILE A 185 -7.55 2.54 4.47
N LEU A 186 -7.18 1.56 3.65
CA LEU A 186 -5.82 1.04 3.64
C LEU A 186 -5.11 1.37 2.32
N VAL A 187 -5.77 1.12 1.21
CA VAL A 187 -5.32 1.52 -0.11
C VAL A 187 -6.47 2.14 -0.87
N GLY A 188 -6.17 3.10 -1.73
CA GLY A 188 -7.20 3.75 -2.53
C GLY A 188 -6.65 4.41 -3.77
N ILE A 189 -7.50 4.50 -4.78
CA ILE A 189 -7.26 5.28 -6.00
C ILE A 189 -8.50 6.09 -6.33
N GLY A 190 -8.29 7.36 -6.62
CA GLY A 190 -9.35 8.29 -7.00
C GLY A 190 -9.71 8.15 -8.46
N GLY A 191 -10.96 8.49 -8.75
CA GLY A 191 -11.52 8.54 -10.10
C GLY A 191 -12.76 9.42 -10.09
N ALA A 192 -13.51 9.39 -11.18
CA ALA A 192 -14.84 9.99 -11.32
C ALA A 192 -15.37 9.74 -12.74
N PRO A 193 -16.69 9.78 -12.94
CA PRO A 193 -17.70 9.74 -11.90
C PRO A 193 -17.87 8.32 -11.34
N THR A 194 -18.59 8.18 -10.22
CA THR A 194 -19.24 6.91 -9.87
C THR A 194 -20.14 6.50 -11.02
N LEU A 195 -20.14 5.20 -11.35
CA LEU A 195 -20.89 4.62 -12.46
C LEU A 195 -22.05 3.76 -11.96
N VAL A 196 -21.78 2.97 -10.92
CA VAL A 196 -22.69 1.98 -10.37
C VAL A 196 -22.71 2.14 -8.86
N LYS A 197 -23.90 2.13 -8.28
CA LYS A 197 -24.12 2.14 -6.82
C LYS A 197 -25.28 1.22 -6.50
N ASN A 198 -25.13 0.35 -5.50
CA ASN A 198 -26.15 -0.63 -5.09
C ASN A 198 -26.64 -1.54 -6.26
N GLY A 199 -25.73 -1.93 -7.16
CA GLY A 199 -26.03 -2.78 -8.32
C GLY A 199 -26.88 -2.11 -9.40
N GLN A 200 -27.01 -0.78 -9.37
CA GLN A 200 -27.78 -0.01 -10.35
C GLN A 200 -26.90 1.07 -10.98
N VAL A 201 -27.20 1.43 -12.23
CA VAL A 201 -26.56 2.57 -12.90
C VAL A 201 -26.82 3.83 -12.10
N HIS A 202 -25.76 4.49 -11.65
CA HIS A 202 -25.80 5.70 -10.84
C HIS A 202 -24.63 6.60 -11.20
N ILE A 203 -24.81 7.38 -12.28
CA ILE A 203 -23.74 8.20 -12.86
C ILE A 203 -23.77 9.60 -12.27
N THR A 204 -22.83 9.91 -11.38
CA THR A 204 -22.69 11.19 -10.66
C THR A 204 -21.88 12.21 -11.47
N TYR A 205 -22.22 12.38 -12.75
CA TYR A 205 -21.46 13.20 -13.70
C TYR A 205 -21.46 14.68 -13.33
N ASP A 206 -22.61 15.22 -12.93
CA ASP A 206 -22.76 16.64 -12.59
C ASP A 206 -22.28 16.91 -11.17
N GLU A 207 -22.61 16.01 -10.24
CA GLU A 207 -22.27 16.08 -8.83
C GLU A 207 -20.76 16.09 -8.60
N GLU A 208 -20.02 15.31 -9.40
CA GLU A 208 -18.56 15.27 -9.42
C GLU A 208 -17.94 16.20 -10.49
N VAL A 209 -18.75 17.06 -11.11
CA VAL A 209 -18.29 18.17 -11.96
C VAL A 209 -17.42 17.69 -13.14
N MET A 210 -17.90 16.64 -13.82
CA MET A 210 -17.21 16.04 -14.97
C MET A 210 -17.44 16.82 -16.27
N PHE A 211 -18.49 17.64 -16.34
CA PHE A 211 -18.67 18.56 -17.46
C PHE A 211 -17.49 19.53 -17.56
N GLY A 212 -17.02 19.76 -18.79
CA GLY A 212 -15.85 20.61 -19.07
C GLY A 212 -14.50 20.02 -18.65
N SER A 213 -14.43 18.76 -18.20
CA SER A 213 -13.17 18.07 -17.88
C SER A 213 -12.48 17.42 -19.10
N GLY A 214 -13.18 17.36 -20.24
CA GLY A 214 -12.79 16.54 -21.40
C GLY A 214 -13.34 15.11 -21.38
N VAL A 215 -13.92 14.68 -20.25
CA VAL A 215 -14.66 13.41 -20.14
C VAL A 215 -16.09 13.62 -20.61
N GLY A 216 -16.45 13.14 -21.79
CA GLY A 216 -17.84 13.19 -22.24
C GLY A 216 -18.70 12.11 -21.57
N ARG A 217 -20.00 12.38 -21.41
CA ARG A 217 -20.96 11.46 -20.76
C ARG A 217 -21.45 10.40 -21.75
N ASP A 218 -21.93 10.84 -22.90
CA ASP A 218 -22.68 10.01 -23.85
C ASP A 218 -21.90 9.64 -25.11
N ASN A 219 -20.65 10.11 -25.23
CA ASN A 219 -19.79 9.81 -26.37
C ASN A 219 -19.04 8.48 -26.20
N GLY A 220 -18.89 7.76 -27.30
CA GLY A 220 -18.02 6.58 -27.40
C GLY A 220 -16.55 7.01 -27.32
N ASP A 221 -15.91 6.72 -26.19
CA ASP A 221 -14.50 7.03 -25.96
C ASP A 221 -13.79 5.80 -25.39
N PRO A 222 -12.44 5.74 -25.46
CA PRO A 222 -11.68 4.82 -24.65
C PRO A 222 -11.92 5.11 -23.16
N ARG A 223 -12.18 4.08 -22.36
CA ARG A 223 -12.47 4.22 -20.92
C ARG A 223 -11.72 3.20 -20.10
N THR A 224 -11.39 3.58 -18.87
CA THR A 224 -10.94 2.66 -17.83
C THR A 224 -11.90 2.75 -16.65
N ALA A 225 -12.26 1.62 -16.06
CA ALA A 225 -13.13 1.55 -14.88
C ALA A 225 -12.62 0.55 -13.87
N VAL A 226 -13.01 0.74 -12.61
CA VAL A 226 -12.80 -0.22 -11.53
C VAL A 226 -14.08 -0.37 -10.72
N GLY A 227 -14.38 -1.60 -10.30
CA GLY A 227 -15.51 -1.92 -9.44
C GLY A 227 -15.29 -3.21 -8.69
N TYR A 228 -16.26 -3.57 -7.85
CA TYR A 228 -16.23 -4.83 -7.12
C TYR A 228 -17.59 -5.51 -7.10
N THR A 229 -17.58 -6.83 -7.00
CA THR A 229 -18.77 -7.68 -6.96
C THR A 229 -19.19 -8.01 -5.52
N ALA A 230 -20.42 -8.50 -5.34
CA ALA A 230 -20.91 -8.92 -4.02
C ALA A 230 -20.10 -10.05 -3.38
N ASN A 231 -19.46 -10.92 -4.19
CA ASN A 231 -18.63 -12.02 -3.67
C ASN A 231 -17.17 -11.61 -3.39
N GLY A 232 -16.81 -10.34 -3.59
CA GLY A 232 -15.50 -9.79 -3.26
C GLY A 232 -14.47 -9.93 -4.38
N HIS A 233 -14.92 -10.05 -5.62
CA HIS A 233 -14.05 -9.90 -6.79
C HIS A 233 -13.91 -8.42 -7.15
N VAL A 234 -12.75 -8.04 -7.68
CA VAL A 234 -12.48 -6.69 -8.19
C VAL A 234 -12.32 -6.78 -9.70
N ILE A 235 -13.07 -5.95 -10.40
CA ILE A 235 -13.09 -5.86 -11.85
C ILE A 235 -12.39 -4.58 -12.26
N MET A 236 -11.34 -4.69 -13.07
CA MET A 236 -10.71 -3.55 -13.75
C MET A 236 -10.95 -3.71 -15.25
N LEU A 237 -11.59 -2.73 -15.88
CA LEU A 237 -11.98 -2.81 -17.29
C LEU A 237 -11.31 -1.70 -18.10
N THR A 238 -10.85 -2.04 -19.31
CA THR A 238 -10.48 -1.07 -20.34
C THR A 238 -11.33 -1.30 -21.59
N ALA A 239 -11.95 -0.24 -22.10
CA ALA A 239 -12.63 -0.22 -23.38
C ALA A 239 -11.81 0.56 -24.40
N ASP A 240 -11.51 -0.04 -25.55
CA ASP A 240 -10.78 0.62 -26.62
C ASP A 240 -11.71 1.57 -27.40
N GLY A 241 -11.17 2.65 -27.95
CA GLY A 241 -11.94 3.64 -28.71
C GLY A 241 -11.06 4.51 -29.62
N ARG A 242 -11.67 5.42 -30.39
CA ARG A 242 -10.97 6.35 -31.30
C ARG A 242 -10.08 5.67 -32.35
N GLY A 243 -10.38 4.41 -32.68
CA GLY A 243 -9.71 3.61 -33.70
C GLY A 243 -10.73 2.70 -34.39
N THR A 244 -10.39 1.42 -34.58
CA THR A 244 -11.36 0.44 -35.09
C THR A 244 -12.52 0.21 -34.10
N SER A 245 -12.21 0.24 -32.80
CA SER A 245 -13.21 0.17 -31.72
C SER A 245 -13.93 1.51 -31.56
N VAL A 246 -15.25 1.48 -31.40
CA VAL A 246 -16.08 2.69 -31.28
C VAL A 246 -16.01 3.36 -29.90
N GLY A 247 -15.42 2.72 -28.90
CA GLY A 247 -15.44 3.21 -27.52
C GLY A 247 -16.80 3.04 -26.85
N VAL A 248 -16.90 3.52 -25.61
CA VAL A 248 -18.13 3.40 -24.81
C VAL A 248 -18.48 4.73 -24.12
N SER A 249 -19.78 4.96 -24.01
CA SER A 249 -20.34 6.02 -23.16
C SER A 249 -20.26 5.62 -21.68
N LEU A 250 -20.43 6.58 -20.76
CA LEU A 250 -20.47 6.27 -19.32
C LEU A 250 -21.67 5.37 -18.95
N PRO A 251 -22.89 5.55 -19.51
CA PRO A 251 -23.98 4.60 -19.32
C PRO A 251 -23.69 3.19 -19.81
N GLU A 252 -23.10 3.05 -21.00
CA GLU A 252 -22.74 1.74 -21.54
C GLU A 252 -21.64 1.06 -20.68
N LEU A 253 -20.65 1.84 -20.23
CA LEU A 253 -19.61 1.38 -19.31
C LEU A 253 -20.20 0.94 -17.96
N ALA A 254 -21.13 1.71 -17.38
CA ALA A 254 -21.80 1.36 -16.14
C ALA A 254 -22.56 0.03 -16.27
N GLN A 255 -23.27 -0.16 -17.38
CA GLN A 255 -23.98 -1.41 -17.66
C GLN A 255 -23.00 -2.59 -17.80
N MET A 256 -21.88 -2.42 -18.50
CA MET A 256 -20.84 -3.46 -18.59
C MET A 256 -20.29 -3.87 -17.23
N MET A 257 -20.08 -2.90 -16.32
CA MET A 257 -19.62 -3.21 -14.96
C MET A 257 -20.68 -4.02 -14.18
N ILE A 258 -21.97 -3.70 -14.34
CA ILE A 258 -23.09 -4.49 -13.76
C ILE A 258 -23.14 -5.90 -14.35
N ASP A 259 -23.00 -6.03 -15.67
CA ASP A 259 -23.02 -7.32 -16.37
C ASP A 259 -21.85 -8.22 -15.94
N LEU A 260 -20.72 -7.62 -15.55
CA LEU A 260 -19.57 -8.29 -14.91
C LEU A 260 -19.78 -8.54 -13.40
N GLY A 261 -20.95 -8.21 -12.86
CA GLY A 261 -21.36 -8.51 -11.49
C GLY A 261 -21.01 -7.42 -10.46
N CYS A 262 -20.57 -6.24 -10.88
CA CYS A 262 -20.20 -5.17 -9.94
C CYS A 262 -21.43 -4.62 -9.22
N VAL A 263 -21.35 -4.52 -7.90
CA VAL A 263 -22.35 -3.83 -7.06
C VAL A 263 -22.06 -2.34 -6.94
N GLU A 264 -20.78 -1.97 -7.04
CA GLU A 264 -20.36 -0.58 -7.19
C GLU A 264 -19.17 -0.51 -8.15
N ALA A 265 -19.09 0.59 -8.88
CA ALA A 265 -18.03 0.85 -9.84
C ALA A 265 -17.87 2.35 -10.08
N MET A 266 -16.67 2.76 -10.46
CA MET A 266 -16.36 4.12 -10.85
C MET A 266 -15.44 4.16 -12.07
N ASN A 267 -15.48 5.28 -12.77
CA ASN A 267 -14.63 5.56 -13.91
C ASN A 267 -13.25 6.08 -13.45
N LEU A 268 -12.20 5.65 -14.15
CA LEU A 268 -10.82 6.13 -14.03
C LEU A 268 -10.46 7.01 -15.24
N ASP A 269 -9.20 7.47 -15.35
CA ASP A 269 -8.80 8.26 -16.51
C ASP A 269 -8.96 7.45 -17.81
N GLY A 270 -9.38 8.12 -18.88
CA GLY A 270 -9.77 7.50 -20.15
C GLY A 270 -8.99 8.06 -21.34
N GLY A 271 -9.59 7.97 -22.53
CA GLY A 271 -8.96 8.47 -23.75
C GLY A 271 -7.58 7.85 -23.99
N GLY A 272 -6.59 8.67 -24.35
CA GLY A 272 -5.22 8.23 -24.61
C GLY A 272 -4.52 7.55 -23.43
N SER A 273 -5.02 7.72 -22.19
CA SER A 273 -4.50 7.05 -20.99
C SER A 273 -4.92 5.59 -20.88
N THR A 274 -6.03 5.20 -21.52
CA THR A 274 -6.66 3.87 -21.41
C THR A 274 -5.71 2.76 -21.82
N GLN A 275 -5.16 2.08 -20.82
CA GLN A 275 -4.15 1.04 -21.01
C GLN A 275 -4.30 -0.02 -19.93
N MET A 276 -4.21 -1.28 -20.34
CA MET A 276 -4.05 -2.46 -19.50
C MET A 276 -2.73 -3.14 -19.89
N ALA A 277 -1.97 -3.60 -18.89
CA ALA A 277 -0.77 -4.39 -19.13
C ALA A 277 -0.74 -5.62 -18.24
N ALA A 278 -0.09 -6.68 -18.71
CA ALA A 278 0.08 -7.92 -17.97
C ALA A 278 1.45 -8.55 -18.22
N LYS A 279 1.91 -9.31 -17.24
CA LYS A 279 3.18 -10.04 -17.29
C LYS A 279 3.06 -11.24 -18.23
N THR A 280 4.11 -11.50 -19.00
CA THR A 280 4.27 -12.65 -19.90
C THR A 280 5.64 -13.30 -19.68
N SER A 281 5.95 -14.40 -20.38
CA SER A 281 7.29 -15.00 -20.39
C SER A 281 8.37 -14.07 -20.93
N GLY A 282 8.02 -13.12 -21.80
CA GLY A 282 8.94 -12.15 -22.39
C GLY A 282 9.05 -10.83 -21.64
N GLY A 283 8.40 -10.67 -20.47
CA GLY A 283 8.37 -9.41 -19.71
C GLY A 283 6.94 -8.90 -19.50
N TYR A 284 6.64 -7.68 -19.95
CA TYR A 284 5.31 -7.07 -19.82
C TYR A 284 4.81 -6.62 -21.19
N THR A 285 3.54 -6.88 -21.48
CA THR A 285 2.89 -6.44 -22.70
C THR A 285 1.65 -5.61 -22.38
N VAL A 286 1.31 -4.69 -23.28
CA VAL A 286 -0.01 -4.07 -23.30
C VAL A 286 -1.03 -5.12 -23.75
N VAL A 287 -2.19 -5.14 -23.11
CA VAL A 287 -3.28 -6.11 -23.31
C VAL A 287 -4.31 -5.57 -24.32
N ASN A 288 -4.73 -4.33 -24.14
CA ASN A 288 -5.71 -3.68 -24.99
C ASN A 288 -5.07 -3.00 -26.22
N THR A 289 -5.84 -2.27 -27.03
CA THR A 289 -5.34 -1.46 -28.16
C THR A 289 -5.49 0.03 -27.85
N PRO A 290 -4.51 0.67 -27.17
CA PRO A 290 -4.63 2.06 -26.76
C PRO A 290 -4.67 3.00 -27.96
N SER A 291 -5.42 4.09 -27.84
CA SER A 291 -5.48 5.11 -28.90
C SER A 291 -4.19 5.93 -29.02
N GLU A 292 -3.49 6.17 -27.91
CA GLU A 292 -2.28 7.02 -27.87
C GLU A 292 -1.14 6.47 -26.99
N SER A 293 -1.41 5.46 -26.15
CA SER A 293 -0.45 4.94 -25.15
C SER A 293 0.19 6.05 -24.29
N ARG A 294 -0.62 6.92 -23.71
CA ARG A 294 -0.15 8.08 -22.95
C ARG A 294 0.58 7.64 -21.66
N PRO A 295 1.76 8.20 -21.37
CA PRO A 295 2.40 7.99 -20.06
C PRO A 295 1.56 8.58 -18.92
N VAL A 296 1.38 7.80 -17.85
CA VAL A 296 0.55 8.14 -16.70
C VAL A 296 1.38 8.15 -15.40
N PRO A 297 1.01 8.98 -14.40
CA PRO A 297 1.67 8.99 -13.09
C PRO A 297 1.10 7.99 -12.11
N THR A 298 -0.07 7.42 -12.39
CA THR A 298 -0.72 6.45 -11.50
C THR A 298 -1.20 5.21 -12.24
N ILE A 299 -1.15 4.08 -11.55
CA ILE A 299 -1.72 2.80 -11.99
C ILE A 299 -2.47 2.15 -10.83
N LEU A 300 -3.43 1.28 -11.15
CA LEU A 300 -3.99 0.30 -10.24
C LEU A 300 -3.51 -1.08 -10.67
N ALA A 301 -2.85 -1.81 -9.77
CA ALA A 301 -2.12 -3.02 -10.08
C ALA A 301 -2.51 -4.19 -9.17
N VAL A 302 -2.47 -5.38 -9.74
CA VAL A 302 -2.47 -6.65 -9.04
C VAL A 302 -1.03 -7.06 -8.80
N VAL A 303 -0.66 -7.26 -7.55
CA VAL A 303 0.71 -7.53 -7.12
C VAL A 303 0.73 -8.72 -6.16
N PRO A 304 1.90 -9.31 -5.84
CA PRO A 304 1.99 -10.31 -4.79
C PRO A 304 1.50 -9.77 -3.43
N ALA A 305 0.95 -10.63 -2.57
CA ALA A 305 0.28 -10.19 -1.34
C ALA A 305 1.17 -9.40 -0.37
N ASP A 306 2.47 -9.70 -0.31
CA ASP A 306 3.46 -8.93 0.47
C ASP A 306 3.52 -7.46 0.12
N SER A 307 3.24 -7.16 -1.14
CA SER A 307 3.33 -5.83 -1.69
C SER A 307 2.22 -4.96 -1.17
N ALA A 308 1.13 -5.50 -0.57
CA ALA A 308 0.05 -4.72 0.05
C ALA A 308 0.47 -3.97 1.32
N HIS A 309 1.57 -4.36 1.98
CA HIS A 309 1.95 -3.86 3.31
C HIS A 309 0.73 -3.75 4.25
N LEU A 310 -0.15 -4.76 4.22
CA LEU A 310 -1.32 -4.79 5.10
C LEU A 310 -0.82 -4.73 6.55
N PRO A 311 -1.43 -3.91 7.43
CA PRO A 311 -1.15 -3.98 8.85
C PRO A 311 -1.48 -5.41 9.28
N ALA A 312 -0.47 -6.09 9.80
CA ALA A 312 -0.63 -7.45 10.29
C ALA A 312 -1.74 -7.45 11.37
N ILE A 313 -2.80 -8.22 11.17
CA ILE A 313 -3.91 -8.30 12.12
C ILE A 313 -3.47 -9.18 13.29
N PRO A 314 -3.39 -8.65 14.53
CA PRO A 314 -2.98 -9.45 15.67
C PRO A 314 -3.98 -10.57 15.97
N THR A 315 -3.51 -11.81 16.12
CA THR A 315 -4.29 -12.91 16.72
C THR A 315 -4.24 -12.86 18.24
N PHE A 316 -3.17 -12.29 18.78
CA PHE A 316 -3.01 -12.00 20.20
C PHE A 316 -2.26 -10.69 20.32
N GLN A 317 -2.68 -9.85 21.27
CA GLN A 317 -1.93 -8.68 21.66
C GLN A 317 -2.03 -8.48 23.16
N ARG A 318 -0.89 -8.17 23.77
CA ARG A 318 -0.82 -7.58 25.10
C ARG A 318 0.14 -6.40 25.10
N VAL A 319 -0.25 -5.32 25.73
CA VAL A 319 0.62 -4.16 25.97
C VAL A 319 0.68 -3.96 27.48
N MET A 320 1.88 -3.66 28.00
CA MET A 320 2.11 -3.29 29.39
C MET A 320 2.83 -1.93 29.40
N ASP A 321 2.27 -0.97 30.12
CA ASP A 321 2.82 0.35 30.42
C ASP A 321 3.43 0.36 31.84
N THR A 322 4.35 1.28 32.12
CA THR A 322 5.03 1.47 33.41
C THR A 322 4.12 1.68 34.62
N GLY A 323 2.84 2.00 34.39
CA GLY A 323 1.79 2.13 35.41
C GLY A 323 1.00 0.85 35.66
N ASP A 324 1.16 -0.19 34.83
CA ASP A 324 0.33 -1.39 34.87
C ASP A 324 0.75 -2.39 35.97
N GLU A 325 -0.19 -3.25 36.34
CA GLU A 325 0.06 -4.40 37.21
C GLU A 325 1.08 -5.36 36.56
N GLY A 326 1.97 -5.94 37.36
CA GLY A 326 3.05 -6.81 36.88
C GLY A 326 4.31 -6.05 36.43
N VAL A 327 4.33 -4.72 36.54
CA VAL A 327 5.54 -3.91 36.32
C VAL A 327 6.22 -3.57 37.65
N THR A 328 7.49 -3.94 37.78
CA THR A 328 8.31 -3.65 38.97
C THR A 328 9.49 -2.74 38.64
N LYS A 329 9.84 -1.85 39.57
CA LYS A 329 10.88 -0.84 39.41
C LYS A 329 11.96 -1.08 40.47
N SER A 330 13.22 -1.11 40.05
CA SER A 330 14.40 -1.19 40.93
C SER A 330 15.29 0.04 40.72
N GLY A 331 15.99 0.43 41.78
CA GLY A 331 16.76 1.67 41.89
C GLY A 331 15.94 2.84 42.46
N VAL A 332 16.62 3.78 43.12
CA VAL A 332 16.01 4.98 43.73
C VAL A 332 16.01 6.14 42.74
N ASN A 333 14.88 6.83 42.58
CA ASN A 333 14.70 8.05 41.77
C ASN A 333 14.57 7.86 40.24
N TRP A 334 13.71 6.94 39.79
CA TRP A 334 13.16 7.07 38.43
C TRP A 334 12.43 8.40 38.31
N THR A 335 12.85 9.25 37.36
CA THR A 335 12.19 10.54 37.12
C THR A 335 11.19 10.42 35.98
N GLU A 336 10.01 10.99 36.16
CA GLU A 336 9.05 11.08 35.05
C GLU A 336 9.62 11.96 33.93
N ASN A 337 9.64 11.43 32.72
CA ASN A 337 10.03 12.17 31.53
C ASN A 337 8.86 13.10 31.12
N ALA A 338 9.11 14.41 31.09
CA ALA A 338 8.13 15.41 30.68
C ALA A 338 7.95 15.50 29.14
N THR A 339 8.72 14.72 28.37
CA THR A 339 8.69 14.74 26.91
C THR A 339 7.45 14.02 26.38
N ALA A 340 6.70 14.67 25.48
CA ALA A 340 5.55 14.05 24.81
C ALA A 340 5.97 12.85 23.94
N GLY A 341 5.04 11.92 23.72
CA GLY A 341 5.28 10.72 22.90
C GLY A 341 5.53 9.43 23.70
N TYR A 342 5.25 9.44 25.01
CA TYR A 342 5.08 8.22 25.80
C TYR A 342 3.79 7.47 25.41
N TRP A 343 3.75 6.17 25.68
CA TRP A 343 2.62 5.30 25.41
C TRP A 343 1.60 5.37 26.56
N GLY A 344 0.31 5.42 26.21
CA GLY A 344 -0.75 5.36 27.23
C GLY A 344 -0.85 6.63 28.08
N GLY A 345 -1.32 6.46 29.32
CA GLY A 345 -1.57 7.56 30.26
C GLY A 345 -0.45 7.78 31.28
N THR A 346 0.49 6.84 31.39
CA THR A 346 1.62 6.94 32.32
C THR A 346 2.80 7.59 31.60
N LYS A 347 3.47 8.53 32.25
CA LYS A 347 4.68 9.11 31.66
C LYS A 347 5.82 8.10 31.69
N ALA A 348 6.60 8.09 30.62
CA ALA A 348 7.82 7.32 30.57
C ALA A 348 8.77 7.67 31.72
N LEU A 349 9.49 6.68 32.23
CA LEU A 349 10.44 6.80 33.33
C LEU A 349 11.86 6.91 32.80
N LEU A 350 12.64 7.82 33.39
CA LEU A 350 14.03 8.08 33.03
C LEU A 350 14.98 7.65 34.16
N ALA A 351 16.08 6.99 33.81
CA ALA A 351 17.19 6.74 34.72
C ALA A 351 18.52 7.15 34.07
N LEU A 352 19.32 7.93 34.78
CA LEU A 352 20.66 8.32 34.32
C LEU A 352 21.57 7.08 34.26
N LEU A 353 22.47 7.05 33.28
CA LEU A 353 23.51 6.01 33.18
C LEU A 353 24.50 6.09 34.35
N THR A 354 24.67 7.27 34.95
CA THR A 354 25.53 7.50 36.13
C THR A 354 24.85 7.12 37.44
N ALA A 355 23.54 6.82 37.42
CA ALA A 355 22.86 6.32 38.60
C ALA A 355 23.33 4.87 38.89
N GLY A 356 23.11 4.40 40.12
CA GLY A 356 23.30 2.97 40.44
C GLY A 356 22.44 2.05 39.55
N PRO A 357 22.47 0.73 39.73
CA PRO A 357 21.67 -0.17 38.91
C PRO A 357 20.16 0.17 38.99
N HIS A 358 19.58 0.50 37.84
CA HIS A 358 18.14 0.78 37.69
C HIS A 358 17.55 -0.18 36.67
N THR A 359 16.36 -0.71 36.99
CA THR A 359 15.60 -1.55 36.06
C THR A 359 14.10 -1.30 36.15
N VAL A 360 13.41 -1.42 35.01
CA VAL A 360 11.95 -1.62 34.96
C VAL A 360 11.68 -2.97 34.35
N THR A 361 10.98 -3.84 35.07
CA THR A 361 10.68 -5.21 34.64
C THR A 361 9.18 -5.39 34.42
N PHE A 362 8.81 -5.72 33.19
CA PHE A 362 7.46 -6.03 32.76
C PHE A 362 7.25 -7.56 32.82
N THR A 363 6.36 -8.02 33.69
CA THR A 363 6.10 -9.45 33.94
C THR A 363 4.69 -9.83 33.46
N PRO A 364 4.53 -10.32 32.23
CA PRO A 364 3.21 -10.64 31.68
C PRO A 364 2.64 -11.95 32.25
N HIS A 365 1.35 -11.97 32.61
CA HIS A 365 0.66 -13.17 33.14
C HIS A 365 -0.12 -13.96 32.08
N SER A 366 0.11 -15.26 31.90
CA SER A 366 -0.65 -16.09 30.94
C SER A 366 -0.42 -15.68 29.47
N LEU A 367 0.84 -15.59 29.04
CA LEU A 367 1.15 -15.50 27.60
C LEU A 367 0.86 -16.83 26.90
N PRO A 368 0.39 -16.82 25.64
CA PRO A 368 0.17 -18.05 24.89
C PRO A 368 1.49 -18.75 24.57
N ALA A 369 1.47 -20.10 24.52
CA ALA A 369 2.62 -20.93 24.20
C ALA A 369 2.92 -20.97 22.69
N LEU A 370 3.10 -19.80 22.08
CA LEU A 370 3.41 -19.60 20.67
C LEU A 370 4.48 -18.50 20.49
N PRO A 371 5.13 -18.40 19.32
CA PRO A 371 6.08 -17.32 19.05
C PRO A 371 5.38 -15.96 19.02
N LEU A 372 5.82 -15.06 19.90
CA LEU A 372 5.33 -13.68 20.01
C LEU A 372 6.42 -12.71 19.56
N GLU A 373 6.08 -11.77 18.69
CA GLU A 373 6.92 -10.59 18.44
C GLU A 373 6.83 -9.66 19.67
N VAL A 374 7.98 -9.27 20.20
CA VAL A 374 8.10 -8.35 21.33
C VAL A 374 8.56 -7.00 20.81
N HIS A 375 7.89 -5.94 21.24
CA HIS A 375 8.23 -4.57 20.90
C HIS A 375 8.36 -3.74 22.16
N ALA A 376 9.16 -2.68 22.10
CA ALA A 376 9.24 -1.65 23.11
C ALA A 376 8.86 -0.29 22.53
N TRP A 377 8.37 0.58 23.39
CA TRP A 377 8.05 1.97 23.09
C TRP A 377 8.81 2.88 24.05
N TRP A 378 9.19 4.07 23.56
CA TRP A 378 9.70 5.17 24.39
C TRP A 378 9.52 6.51 23.66
N PRO A 379 9.48 7.64 24.39
CA PRO A 379 9.73 8.95 23.81
C PRO A 379 11.21 9.07 23.45
N ALA A 380 11.53 9.30 22.17
CA ALA A 380 12.91 9.45 21.74
C ALA A 380 13.39 10.90 21.83
N VAL A 381 14.47 11.10 22.56
CA VAL A 381 15.15 12.38 22.74
C VAL A 381 16.65 12.19 22.55
N SER A 382 17.33 13.23 22.07
CA SER A 382 18.73 13.15 21.65
C SER A 382 19.72 12.74 22.74
N PHE A 383 19.36 12.89 24.03
CA PHE A 383 20.19 12.49 25.16
C PHE A 383 19.94 11.04 25.63
N ASN A 384 18.93 10.35 25.11
CA ASN A 384 18.70 8.94 25.44
C ASN A 384 19.87 8.07 24.97
N SER A 385 20.02 6.93 25.62
CA SER A 385 21.05 5.95 25.30
C SER A 385 20.84 5.31 23.93
N LYS A 386 21.94 5.12 23.19
CA LYS A 386 21.93 4.48 21.87
C LYS A 386 22.06 2.95 21.94
N ASP A 387 22.23 2.40 23.13
CA ASP A 387 22.52 0.98 23.35
C ASP A 387 21.82 0.43 24.60
N THR A 388 20.60 0.92 24.86
CA THR A 388 19.78 0.55 26.03
C THR A 388 19.51 -0.95 26.03
N PRO A 389 19.91 -1.69 27.08
CA PRO A 389 19.63 -3.12 27.18
C PRO A 389 18.16 -3.40 27.57
N PHE A 390 17.49 -4.16 26.71
CA PHE A 390 16.24 -4.86 26.98
C PHE A 390 16.55 -6.34 27.16
N ILE A 391 16.39 -6.84 28.39
CA ILE A 391 16.66 -8.23 28.77
C ILE A 391 15.33 -8.98 28.69
N VAL A 392 15.21 -9.91 27.75
CA VAL A 392 14.01 -10.71 27.52
C VAL A 392 14.22 -12.09 28.13
N ARG A 393 13.46 -12.42 29.17
CA ARG A 393 13.41 -13.76 29.76
C ARG A 393 12.21 -14.51 29.18
N HIS A 394 12.48 -15.64 28.55
CA HIS A 394 11.51 -16.43 27.80
C HIS A 394 11.77 -17.94 28.03
N LYS A 395 10.93 -18.80 27.44
CA LYS A 395 10.96 -20.26 27.69
C LYS A 395 12.32 -20.92 27.49
N ASN A 396 13.11 -20.42 26.54
CA ASN A 396 14.36 -21.04 26.11
C ASN A 396 15.60 -20.41 26.76
N GLY A 397 15.44 -19.40 27.62
CA GLY A 397 16.55 -18.70 28.26
C GLY A 397 16.32 -17.19 28.37
N THR A 398 17.43 -16.46 28.34
CA THR A 398 17.45 -15.01 28.46
C THR A 398 18.29 -14.42 27.35
N ASP A 399 17.70 -13.53 26.56
CA ASP A 399 18.38 -12.76 25.52
C ASP A 399 18.47 -11.29 25.94
N THR A 400 19.51 -10.58 25.48
CA THR A 400 19.62 -9.12 25.67
C THR A 400 19.65 -8.43 24.32
N VAL A 401 18.69 -7.54 24.09
CA VAL A 401 18.55 -6.73 22.89
C VAL A 401 18.95 -5.30 23.23
N ARG A 402 19.96 -4.76 22.54
CA ARG A 402 20.40 -3.37 22.74
C ARG A 402 19.76 -2.46 21.70
N VAL A 403 19.16 -1.38 22.15
CA VAL A 403 18.30 -0.52 21.32
C VAL A 403 18.69 0.95 21.44
N ASP A 404 18.66 1.66 20.31
CA ASP A 404 18.87 3.11 20.27
C ASP A 404 17.58 3.86 20.61
N GLN A 405 17.56 4.42 21.83
CA GLN A 405 16.42 5.17 22.33
C GLN A 405 16.45 6.67 21.95
N SER A 406 17.48 7.14 21.24
CA SER A 406 17.54 8.49 20.70
C SER A 406 16.76 8.66 19.39
N MET A 407 16.27 7.56 18.81
CA MET A 407 15.51 7.52 17.56
C MET A 407 14.14 6.84 17.75
N ASN A 408 13.30 6.89 16.71
CA ASN A 408 12.00 6.19 16.64
C ASN A 408 10.96 6.61 17.70
N ALA A 409 10.94 7.89 18.07
CA ALA A 409 9.96 8.44 19.02
C ALA A 409 8.52 8.07 18.62
N GLY A 410 7.75 7.60 19.60
CA GLY A 410 6.31 7.39 19.42
C GLY A 410 5.98 6.24 18.46
N LYS A 411 6.80 5.20 18.40
CA LYS A 411 6.62 4.02 17.56
C LYS A 411 7.02 2.75 18.32
N TRP A 412 6.38 1.63 17.97
CA TRP A 412 6.79 0.30 18.44
C TRP A 412 8.07 -0.14 17.74
N VAL A 413 9.13 -0.39 18.51
CA VAL A 413 10.41 -0.91 17.99
C VAL A 413 10.54 -2.38 18.32
N PRO A 414 10.79 -3.26 17.34
CA PRO A 414 10.90 -4.70 17.57
C PRO A 414 12.16 -5.03 18.39
N LEU A 415 11.98 -5.88 19.40
CA LEU A 415 13.06 -6.50 20.16
C LEU A 415 13.40 -7.90 19.61
N GLY A 416 12.43 -8.59 19.01
CA GLY A 416 12.61 -9.92 18.44
C GLY A 416 11.36 -10.77 18.59
N THR A 417 11.48 -12.06 18.23
CA THR A 417 10.40 -13.04 18.36
C THR A 417 10.80 -14.11 19.36
N PHE A 418 9.99 -14.32 20.39
CA PHE A 418 10.30 -15.22 21.50
C PHE A 418 9.11 -16.13 21.81
N THR A 419 9.39 -17.35 22.26
CA THR A 419 8.36 -18.24 22.83
C THR A 419 8.42 -18.15 24.35
N PHE A 420 7.29 -17.84 24.96
CA PHE A 420 7.15 -17.63 26.40
C PHE A 420 6.59 -18.86 27.11
N ALA A 421 6.93 -19.03 28.39
CA ALA A 421 6.53 -20.18 29.19
C ALA A 421 5.06 -20.09 29.65
N GLY A 422 4.56 -18.87 29.86
CA GLY A 422 3.20 -18.58 30.31
C GLY A 422 2.98 -18.81 31.82
N ASP A 423 4.02 -19.19 32.56
CA ASP A 423 3.97 -19.63 33.97
C ASP A 423 4.33 -18.52 34.98
N GLY A 424 4.46 -17.28 34.53
CA GLY A 424 4.86 -16.13 35.35
C GLY A 424 6.38 -15.94 35.47
N SER A 425 7.19 -16.81 34.85
CA SER A 425 8.63 -16.61 34.72
C SER A 425 9.01 -15.73 33.53
N ASP A 426 8.09 -15.37 32.64
CA ASP A 426 8.41 -14.51 31.50
C ASP A 426 8.61 -13.06 31.92
N ALA A 427 9.57 -12.36 31.31
CA ALA A 427 9.80 -10.94 31.60
C ALA A 427 10.50 -10.19 30.47
N VAL A 428 10.26 -8.88 30.39
CA VAL A 428 11.09 -7.94 29.64
C VAL A 428 11.59 -6.88 30.61
N THR A 429 12.90 -6.71 30.72
CA THR A 429 13.53 -5.78 31.65
C THR A 429 14.33 -4.73 30.91
N VAL A 430 13.99 -3.46 31.10
CA VAL A 430 14.82 -2.32 30.67
C VAL A 430 15.85 -2.05 31.77
N SER A 431 17.12 -1.93 31.42
CA SER A 431 18.20 -1.64 32.38
C SER A 431 18.97 -0.38 31.98
N ASN A 432 19.44 0.40 32.96
CA ASN A 432 20.33 1.53 32.73
C ASN A 432 21.79 1.15 32.45
N ASN A 433 22.11 -0.14 32.33
CA ASN A 433 23.46 -0.64 32.03
C ASN A 433 23.82 -0.49 30.53
N ALA A 434 23.73 0.74 30.06
CA ALA A 434 24.10 1.15 28.72
C ALA A 434 25.44 1.90 28.72
N SER A 435 26.13 1.92 27.58
CA SER A 435 27.48 2.49 27.44
C SER A 435 27.52 3.83 26.71
N THR A 436 26.40 4.24 26.11
CA THR A 436 26.29 5.47 25.33
C THR A 436 25.06 6.28 25.72
N GLY A 437 25.11 7.60 25.52
CA GLY A 437 24.06 8.55 25.89
C GLY A 437 24.10 8.96 27.36
N PHE A 438 23.03 9.62 27.82
CA PHE A 438 22.96 10.17 29.19
C PHE A 438 21.98 9.41 30.09
N ALA A 439 20.90 8.90 29.51
CA ALA A 439 19.85 8.21 30.26
C ALA A 439 19.18 7.09 29.47
N VAL A 440 18.57 6.13 30.16
CA VAL A 440 17.62 5.18 29.58
C VAL A 440 16.20 5.58 29.90
N CYS A 441 15.28 5.16 29.04
CA CYS A 441 13.87 5.43 29.13
C CYS A 441 13.09 4.11 29.20
N ALA A 442 12.19 3.96 30.17
CA ALA A 442 11.27 2.83 30.26
C ALA A 442 9.84 3.35 30.14
N ASP A 443 9.02 2.73 29.29
CA ASP A 443 7.66 3.20 29.03
C ASP A 443 6.70 2.03 28.80
N ALA A 444 6.68 1.43 27.60
CA ALA A 444 5.80 0.30 27.35
C ALA A 444 6.45 -0.85 26.57
N VAL A 445 5.94 -2.05 26.79
CA VAL A 445 6.29 -3.29 26.08
C VAL A 445 5.04 -3.92 25.49
N ARG A 446 5.12 -4.39 24.24
CA ARG A 446 4.03 -5.07 23.52
C ARG A 446 4.44 -6.47 23.11
N PHE A 447 3.59 -7.44 23.41
CA PHE A 447 3.67 -8.83 22.97
C PHE A 447 2.57 -9.06 21.94
N VAL A 448 2.92 -9.56 20.75
CA VAL A 448 1.94 -9.70 19.66
C VAL A 448 2.21 -10.94 18.82
N SER A 449 1.16 -11.67 18.45
CA SER A 449 1.20 -12.60 17.31
C SER A 449 0.19 -12.18 16.27
N TYR A 450 0.38 -12.67 15.05
CA TYR A 450 -0.50 -12.40 13.91
C TYR A 450 -1.00 -13.73 13.35
N ASP A 451 -2.13 -13.71 12.64
CA ASP A 451 -2.64 -14.91 11.97
C ASP A 451 -1.75 -15.19 10.76
N PRO A 452 -1.00 -16.30 10.69
CA PRO A 452 -0.16 -16.60 9.52
C PRO A 452 -0.96 -16.72 8.20
N ALA A 453 -2.27 -16.96 8.24
CA ALA A 453 -3.14 -16.98 7.07
C ALA A 453 -3.63 -15.58 6.64
N LEU A 454 -3.55 -14.57 7.52
CA LEU A 454 -3.92 -13.17 7.26
C LEU A 454 -2.74 -12.21 7.34
N LEU A 455 -1.56 -12.70 7.72
CA LEU A 455 -0.31 -12.04 7.40
C LEU A 455 -0.33 -11.86 5.88
N PRO A 456 0.10 -10.69 5.35
CA PRO A 456 0.61 -10.72 3.98
C PRO A 456 1.51 -11.94 3.90
N VAL A 457 1.37 -12.79 2.89
CA VAL A 457 2.38 -13.81 2.60
C VAL A 457 3.64 -13.00 2.54
N ARG A 458 4.40 -12.91 3.66
CA ARG A 458 5.71 -12.30 3.63
C ARG A 458 6.34 -13.12 2.53
N PRO A 459 6.99 -12.51 1.54
CA PRO A 459 7.96 -13.35 0.89
C PRO A 459 8.82 -13.74 2.09
N THR A 460 8.99 -15.03 2.35
CA THR A 460 10.32 -15.43 2.76
C THR A 460 11.23 -14.65 1.81
N GLU A 461 11.81 -13.54 2.27
CA GLU A 461 12.55 -12.58 1.45
C GLU A 461 13.62 -13.43 0.77
N ASN A 462 13.32 -13.82 -0.45
CA ASN A 462 13.91 -14.97 -1.12
C ASN A 462 14.11 -16.20 -0.20
N ALA A 463 13.07 -17.02 -0.01
CA ALA A 463 13.32 -18.47 0.00
C ALA A 463 13.75 -18.85 -1.41
N HIS A 464 15.01 -18.52 -1.75
CA HIS A 464 15.75 -19.43 -2.58
C HIS A 464 15.73 -20.77 -1.82
N PRO A 465 15.35 -21.87 -2.47
CA PRO A 465 15.31 -23.21 -1.85
C PRO A 465 16.69 -23.71 -1.37
N SER A 466 17.68 -22.84 -1.30
CA SER A 466 19.08 -23.16 -1.07
C SER A 466 19.64 -22.61 0.25
N GLY A 467 19.01 -21.66 0.96
CA GLY A 467 19.56 -21.14 2.23
C GLY A 467 20.58 -20.00 2.07
N TYR A 468 20.52 -19.25 0.96
CA TYR A 468 21.21 -17.97 0.81
C TYR A 468 20.27 -16.80 1.15
N SER A 469 20.73 -15.79 1.89
CA SER A 469 19.98 -14.52 2.07
C SER A 469 20.91 -13.33 2.30
N LEU A 470 20.53 -12.12 1.86
CA LEU A 470 21.13 -10.86 2.27
C LEU A 470 20.03 -10.05 2.96
N ARG A 471 20.24 -9.64 4.21
CA ARG A 471 19.26 -8.89 5.01
C ARG A 471 19.58 -7.40 4.99
N GLN A 472 18.55 -6.58 5.23
CA GLN A 472 18.72 -5.13 5.34
C GLN A 472 19.76 -4.80 6.43
N ASN A 473 20.65 -3.85 6.13
CA ASN A 473 21.63 -3.39 7.11
C ASN A 473 20.94 -2.71 8.31
N PHE A 474 21.50 -2.86 9.51
CA PHE A 474 20.99 -2.23 10.72
C PHE A 474 22.13 -1.55 11.50
N PRO A 475 21.98 -0.26 11.87
CA PRO A 475 20.87 0.63 11.55
C PRO A 475 20.80 1.00 10.04
N ASN A 476 19.63 1.41 9.55
CA ASN A 476 19.44 2.08 8.25
C ASN A 476 18.30 3.12 8.40
N PRO A 477 18.54 4.43 8.27
CA PRO A 477 19.83 5.07 7.98
C PRO A 477 20.92 4.84 9.05
N PHE A 478 22.19 4.98 8.71
CA PHE A 478 23.34 4.72 9.60
C PHE A 478 24.34 5.87 9.65
N ASN A 479 25.09 5.99 10.75
CA ASN A 479 26.12 7.02 10.96
C ASN A 479 27.24 6.55 11.91
N PRO A 480 28.51 6.51 11.47
CA PRO A 480 28.95 6.14 10.12
C PRO A 480 28.97 4.62 9.94
N SER A 481 28.59 3.84 10.95
CA SER A 481 28.70 2.37 10.95
C SER A 481 27.36 1.67 10.90
N THR A 482 27.30 0.56 10.17
CA THR A 482 26.14 -0.33 10.08
C THR A 482 26.55 -1.78 10.03
N THR A 483 25.65 -2.67 10.41
CA THR A 483 25.84 -4.12 10.39
C THR A 483 25.04 -4.71 9.24
N ILE A 484 25.68 -5.53 8.40
CA ILE A 484 25.07 -6.14 7.22
C ILE A 484 24.95 -7.65 7.43
N PRO A 485 23.76 -8.18 7.77
CA PRO A 485 23.56 -9.60 8.01
C PRO A 485 23.29 -10.37 6.70
N PHE A 486 23.82 -11.58 6.58
CA PHE A 486 23.54 -12.48 5.46
C PHE A 486 23.67 -13.95 5.87
N SER A 487 22.97 -14.86 5.18
CA SER A 487 23.05 -16.30 5.43
C SER A 487 23.56 -17.05 4.19
N LEU A 488 24.25 -18.16 4.44
CA LEU A 488 24.76 -19.08 3.43
C LEU A 488 24.28 -20.51 3.72
N PRO A 489 24.04 -21.35 2.70
CA PRO A 489 23.58 -22.73 2.87
C PRO A 489 24.52 -23.55 3.75
N ALA A 490 23.97 -24.26 4.73
CA ALA A 490 24.74 -25.17 5.58
C ALA A 490 25.35 -26.34 4.77
N GLY A 491 26.43 -26.95 5.30
CA GLY A 491 27.00 -28.19 4.78
C GLY A 491 28.07 -28.05 3.70
N ARG A 492 28.45 -26.83 3.29
CA ARG A 492 29.64 -26.58 2.45
C ARG A 492 30.21 -25.17 2.64
N ARG A 493 31.42 -24.94 2.15
CA ARG A 493 32.04 -23.61 2.06
C ARG A 493 31.62 -22.89 0.77
N HIS A 494 31.50 -21.57 0.82
CA HIS A 494 31.06 -20.73 -0.29
C HIS A 494 32.05 -19.61 -0.55
N MET A 495 32.38 -19.36 -1.81
CA MET A 495 33.08 -18.12 -2.20
C MET A 495 32.08 -16.96 -2.15
N VAL A 496 32.41 -15.90 -1.42
CA VAL A 496 31.54 -14.76 -1.15
C VAL A 496 32.25 -13.47 -1.51
N THR A 497 31.55 -12.57 -2.21
CA THR A 497 31.94 -11.18 -2.40
C THR A 497 30.83 -10.29 -1.87
N LEU A 498 31.13 -9.45 -0.88
CA LEU A 498 30.24 -8.43 -0.33
C LEU A 498 30.85 -7.05 -0.62
N GLN A 499 30.20 -6.28 -1.48
CA GLN A 499 30.75 -5.03 -2.01
C GLN A 499 29.73 -3.91 -1.93
N VAL A 500 30.18 -2.67 -1.74
CA VAL A 500 29.31 -1.49 -1.65
C VAL A 500 29.58 -0.56 -2.83
N TYR A 501 28.52 -0.02 -3.40
CA TYR A 501 28.53 0.89 -4.54
C TYR A 501 27.82 2.20 -4.20
N ASP A 502 28.20 3.28 -4.87
CA ASP A 502 27.40 4.51 -4.92
C ASP A 502 26.25 4.39 -5.94
N MET A 503 25.37 5.41 -6.00
CA MET A 503 24.23 5.42 -6.94
C MET A 503 24.61 5.51 -8.42
N LEU A 504 25.88 5.80 -8.73
CA LEU A 504 26.41 5.78 -10.11
C LEU A 504 26.99 4.40 -10.45
N GLY A 505 26.90 3.43 -9.54
CA GLY A 505 27.41 2.07 -9.72
C GLY A 505 28.93 1.95 -9.53
N ARG A 506 29.58 2.97 -8.95
CA ARG A 506 31.03 2.92 -8.67
C ARG A 506 31.26 2.20 -7.33
N PRO A 507 32.18 1.22 -7.26
CA PRO A 507 32.49 0.54 -6.01
C PRO A 507 33.19 1.48 -5.04
N VAL A 508 32.67 1.61 -3.82
CA VAL A 508 33.20 2.47 -2.77
C VAL A 508 33.82 1.71 -1.60
N ALA A 509 33.47 0.44 -1.42
CA ALA A 509 34.09 -0.44 -0.43
C ALA A 509 33.94 -1.92 -0.81
N THR A 510 34.91 -2.76 -0.44
CA THR A 510 34.78 -4.22 -0.45
C THR A 510 34.79 -4.68 1.00
N LEU A 511 33.67 -5.23 1.47
CA LEU A 511 33.47 -5.61 2.86
C LEU A 511 33.92 -7.05 3.12
N TRP A 512 33.78 -7.90 2.12
CA TRP A 512 34.28 -9.26 2.15
C TRP A 512 34.61 -9.74 0.74
N ASN A 513 35.71 -10.48 0.58
CA ASN A 513 36.02 -11.19 -0.66
C ASN A 513 36.83 -12.45 -0.34
N GLY A 514 36.17 -13.59 -0.23
CA GLY A 514 36.80 -14.82 0.21
C GLY A 514 35.80 -15.92 0.56
N THR A 515 36.30 -17.02 1.11
CA THR A 515 35.48 -18.22 1.39
C THR A 515 34.94 -18.23 2.82
N LEU A 516 33.62 -18.41 2.98
CA LEU A 516 32.92 -18.55 4.26
C LEU A 516 32.27 -19.94 4.40
N GLU A 517 32.08 -20.41 5.63
CA GLU A 517 31.29 -21.61 5.91
C GLU A 517 29.79 -21.33 5.79
N GLY A 518 28.97 -22.36 5.57
CA GLY A 518 27.53 -22.23 5.63
C GLY A 518 27.03 -21.81 7.03
N GLY A 519 26.04 -20.94 7.10
CA GLY A 519 25.51 -20.39 8.35
C GLY A 519 25.18 -18.91 8.27
N GLU A 520 24.87 -18.31 9.42
CA GLU A 520 24.60 -16.88 9.56
C GLU A 520 25.90 -16.09 9.71
N HIS A 521 26.01 -15.01 8.96
CA HIS A 521 27.15 -14.12 8.92
C HIS A 521 26.73 -12.67 9.06
N SER A 522 27.67 -11.83 9.50
CA SER A 522 27.43 -10.41 9.66
C SER A 522 28.74 -9.65 9.49
N VAL A 523 28.71 -8.56 8.70
CA VAL A 523 29.86 -7.69 8.49
C VAL A 523 29.51 -6.27 8.91
N VAL A 524 30.35 -5.68 9.76
CA VAL A 524 30.25 -4.27 10.13
C VAL A 524 30.96 -3.44 9.08
N TRP A 525 30.23 -2.48 8.51
CA TRP A 525 30.78 -1.50 7.58
C TRP A 525 30.83 -0.13 8.24
N ASN A 526 32.01 0.49 8.27
CA ASN A 526 32.22 1.88 8.67
C ASN A 526 32.47 2.73 7.43
N ALA A 527 31.52 3.61 7.10
CA ALA A 527 31.57 4.52 5.95
C ALA A 527 32.09 5.92 6.33
N GLY A 528 32.89 6.02 7.39
CA GLY A 528 33.32 7.29 7.99
C GLY A 528 34.11 8.24 7.09
N THR A 529 34.52 7.80 5.89
CA THR A 529 35.20 8.62 4.87
C THR A 529 34.29 9.07 3.72
N LEU A 530 33.05 8.57 3.64
CA LEU A 530 32.12 8.81 2.55
C LEU A 530 31.09 9.91 2.88
N SER A 531 30.54 10.58 1.86
CA SER A 531 29.51 11.62 2.00
C SER A 531 28.14 11.03 2.38
N SER A 532 27.28 11.77 3.08
CA SER A 532 25.87 11.38 3.26
C SER A 532 25.21 11.09 1.91
N GLY A 533 24.37 10.06 1.84
CA GLY A 533 23.74 9.65 0.60
C GLY A 533 23.30 8.18 0.59
N LEU A 534 22.80 7.75 -0.57
CA LEU A 534 22.40 6.37 -0.80
C LEU A 534 23.59 5.56 -1.30
N TYR A 535 23.71 4.34 -0.78
CA TYR A 535 24.68 3.33 -1.15
C TYR A 535 23.98 2.01 -1.40
N ILE A 536 24.55 1.14 -2.22
CA ILE A 536 24.00 -0.18 -2.51
C ILE A 536 25.01 -1.22 -2.04
N VAL A 537 24.62 -2.09 -1.10
CA VAL A 537 25.40 -3.29 -0.78
C VAL A 537 24.99 -4.42 -1.72
N HIS A 538 25.97 -5.19 -2.17
CA HIS A 538 25.83 -6.28 -3.11
C HIS A 538 26.52 -7.53 -2.57
N LEU A 539 25.78 -8.62 -2.42
CA LEU A 539 26.28 -9.94 -2.04
C LEU A 539 26.27 -10.85 -3.25
N ARG A 540 27.41 -11.46 -3.56
CA ARG A 540 27.55 -12.50 -4.59
C ARG A 540 28.14 -13.77 -4.00
N SER A 541 27.53 -14.92 -4.29
CA SER A 541 28.08 -16.23 -3.98
C SER A 541 27.68 -17.27 -5.03
N GLY A 542 28.62 -17.67 -5.89
CA GLY A 542 28.33 -18.52 -7.05
C GLY A 542 27.29 -17.85 -7.99
N PRO A 543 26.16 -18.51 -8.30
CA PRO A 543 25.08 -17.93 -9.11
C PRO A 543 24.16 -16.99 -8.30
N TYR A 544 24.27 -16.97 -6.96
CA TYR A 544 23.42 -16.12 -6.12
C TYR A 544 23.96 -14.68 -6.09
N ILE A 545 23.05 -13.73 -6.31
CA ILE A 545 23.30 -12.30 -6.31
C ILE A 545 22.15 -11.60 -5.59
N ALA A 546 22.44 -10.77 -4.60
CA ALA A 546 21.44 -9.95 -3.89
C ALA A 546 21.98 -8.56 -3.57
N SER A 547 21.09 -7.57 -3.49
CA SER A 547 21.45 -6.18 -3.18
C SER A 547 20.45 -5.52 -2.24
N HIS A 548 20.92 -4.58 -1.40
CA HIS A 548 20.07 -3.69 -0.59
C HIS A 548 20.54 -2.25 -0.65
N ILE A 549 19.60 -1.31 -0.55
CA ILE A 549 19.89 0.13 -0.46
C ILE A 549 20.13 0.49 1.01
N MET A 550 21.19 1.24 1.25
CA MET A 550 21.61 1.74 2.56
C MET A 550 21.68 3.27 2.51
N THR A 551 21.24 3.94 3.57
CA THR A 551 21.24 5.39 3.68
C THR A 551 22.27 5.82 4.71
N LEU A 552 23.37 6.44 4.28
CA LEU A 552 24.36 7.04 5.16
C LEU A 552 23.91 8.47 5.51
N LEU A 553 23.78 8.75 6.80
CA LEU A 553 23.60 10.10 7.32
C LEU A 553 24.87 10.49 8.07
N ARG A 554 25.40 11.68 7.80
CA ARG A 554 26.36 12.32 8.70
C ARG A 554 25.66 13.31 9.59
#